data_AF-A0A2M9C4F3-F1
#
_entry.id   AF-A0A2M9C4F3-F1
#
_cell.length_a   1.000
_cell.length_b   1.000
_cell.length_c   1.000
_cell.angle_alpha   90.00
_cell.angle_beta   90.00
_cell.angle_gamma   90.00
#
_symmetry.space_group_name_H-M   'P 1'
#
loop_
_entity.id
_entity.type
_entity.pdbx_description
1 polymer ?
#
loop_
_entity_poly.entity_id
_entity_poly.type
_entity_poly.pdbx_seq_one_letter_code
_entity_poly.pdbx_strand_id
1 'polypeptide(L)'
;MTRRSVRRRLTAAAALALLPLLAACAGQPMIALLGGTQSPSDRMPIYLGVAEAPSGPDASGRYGLDIDSTRFLAEHEGNLLYVGLSYDPRDSESICLLSEPADEIVRHTLHEAEFGTTGRIGFTMATVACGGVRDAPLWGVYDGNEYMLLRDGAPTGGAVDAGWTRLHANLWVRPYLTQ
;
A
#
# COMPACT_ATOMS: atom_id res chain seq x y z
N MET A 1 -43.91 53.14 -40.51
CA MET A 1 -43.04 53.80 -39.51
C MET A 1 -42.46 52.75 -38.58
N THR A 2 -41.15 52.84 -38.40
CA THR A 2 -40.16 51.87 -37.90
C THR A 2 -40.42 51.31 -36.49
N ARG A 3 -40.62 50.00 -36.36
CA ARG A 3 -40.48 49.27 -35.08
C ARG A 3 -39.09 48.64 -35.01
N ARG A 4 -38.24 49.17 -34.12
CA ARG A 4 -36.88 48.70 -33.84
C ARG A 4 -36.94 47.34 -33.12
N SER A 5 -36.33 46.32 -33.71
CA SER A 5 -36.10 45.02 -33.08
C SER A 5 -34.90 45.10 -32.12
N VAL A 6 -35.16 45.00 -30.81
CA VAL A 6 -34.13 44.95 -29.77
C VAL A 6 -33.57 43.52 -29.71
N ARG A 7 -32.35 43.32 -30.21
CA ARG A 7 -31.60 42.07 -30.05
C ARG A 7 -31.07 41.96 -28.62
N ARG A 8 -31.68 41.11 -27.79
CA ARG A 8 -31.07 40.67 -26.53
C ARG A 8 -30.09 39.53 -26.83
N ARG A 9 -28.79 39.83 -26.80
CA ARG A 9 -27.73 38.82 -26.67
C ARG A 9 -27.56 38.55 -25.18
N LEU A 10 -28.08 37.42 -24.69
CA LEU A 10 -27.78 36.91 -23.37
C LEU A 10 -26.49 36.07 -23.46
N THR A 11 -25.47 36.59 -22.81
CA THR A 11 -24.14 36.02 -22.61
C THR A 11 -24.23 34.76 -21.74
N ALA A 12 -24.02 33.59 -22.34
CA ALA A 12 -23.74 32.34 -21.63
C ALA A 12 -22.22 32.16 -21.55
N ALA A 13 -21.59 32.76 -20.54
CA ALA A 13 -20.16 32.60 -20.27
C ALA A 13 -19.87 32.82 -18.78
N ALA A 14 -20.28 31.90 -17.91
CA ALA A 14 -19.88 31.90 -16.51
C ALA A 14 -20.12 30.53 -15.86
N ALA A 15 -19.44 29.48 -16.35
CA ALA A 15 -19.47 28.17 -15.69
C ALA A 15 -18.22 27.33 -16.01
N LEU A 16 -17.02 27.90 -15.86
CA LEU A 16 -15.75 27.15 -16.06
C LEU A 16 -14.61 27.84 -15.28
N ALA A 17 -14.63 27.80 -13.94
CA ALA A 17 -13.49 28.31 -13.17
C ALA A 17 -13.32 27.72 -11.74
N LEU A 18 -14.02 26.65 -11.36
CA LEU A 18 -13.97 26.14 -9.96
C LEU A 18 -13.43 24.72 -9.80
N LEU A 19 -12.88 24.09 -10.85
CA LEU A 19 -12.41 22.70 -10.78
C LEU A 19 -10.95 22.43 -10.33
N PRO A 20 -10.00 23.37 -10.11
CA PRO A 20 -8.63 22.98 -9.79
C PRO A 20 -8.33 22.78 -8.29
N LEU A 21 -9.24 23.10 -7.36
CA LEU A 21 -8.94 23.07 -5.91
C LEU A 21 -9.15 21.71 -5.23
N LEU A 22 -9.68 20.70 -5.92
CA LEU A 22 -9.91 19.36 -5.36
C LEU A 22 -8.78 18.36 -5.62
N ALA A 23 -7.73 18.74 -6.36
CA ALA A 23 -6.59 17.87 -6.64
C ALA A 23 -5.44 17.95 -5.61
N ALA A 24 -5.52 18.86 -4.63
CA ALA A 24 -4.41 19.14 -3.70
C ALA A 24 -4.42 18.28 -2.41
N CYS A 25 -5.38 17.36 -2.24
CA CYS A 25 -5.35 16.35 -1.19
C CYS A 25 -4.83 14.99 -1.68
N ALA A 26 -4.14 14.96 -2.82
CA ALA A 26 -3.32 13.81 -3.18
C ALA A 26 -2.22 13.70 -2.11
N GLY A 27 -2.39 12.73 -1.21
CA GLY A 27 -1.50 12.48 -0.07
C GLY A 27 -0.03 12.47 -0.48
N GLN A 28 0.83 12.88 0.45
CA GLN A 28 2.28 12.90 0.24
C GLN A 28 2.76 11.59 -0.43
N PRO A 29 3.75 11.66 -1.34
CA PRO A 29 4.32 10.48 -1.99
C PRO A 29 4.82 9.51 -0.91
N MET A 30 4.09 8.40 -0.71
CA MET A 30 4.28 7.49 0.42
C MET A 30 5.51 6.59 0.28
N ILE A 31 6.03 6.41 -0.92
CA ILE A 31 7.03 5.37 -1.23
C ILE A 31 8.34 6.00 -1.77
N ALA A 32 8.46 7.32 -1.68
CA ALA A 32 9.75 8.00 -1.73
C ALA A 32 10.25 8.05 -0.28
N LEU A 33 11.27 7.30 0.15
CA LEU A 33 12.62 7.87 0.28
C LEU A 33 13.67 6.84 0.76
N LEU A 34 13.39 5.54 0.77
CA LEU A 34 14.34 4.58 1.38
C LEU A 34 15.44 4.20 0.39
N GLY A 35 16.68 4.44 0.77
CA GLY A 35 17.85 4.44 -0.12
C GLY A 35 18.58 3.10 -0.27
N GLY A 36 18.22 2.07 0.50
CA GLY A 36 18.87 0.76 0.40
C GLY A 36 18.36 -0.03 -0.79
N THR A 37 19.23 -0.75 -1.49
CA THR A 37 18.84 -1.83 -2.42
C THR A 37 18.30 -3.02 -1.63
N GLN A 38 17.22 -3.67 -2.09
CA GLN A 38 16.72 -4.92 -1.50
C GLN A 38 17.86 -5.94 -1.36
N SER A 39 18.13 -6.38 -0.13
CA SER A 39 19.04 -7.49 0.16
C SER A 39 18.32 -8.83 0.06
N PRO A 40 19.01 -9.96 -0.22
CA PRO A 40 18.40 -11.28 -0.19
C PRO A 40 17.76 -11.64 1.17
N SER A 41 18.23 -11.07 2.28
CA SER A 41 17.62 -11.23 3.60
C SER A 41 16.26 -10.54 3.73
N ASP A 42 15.96 -9.52 2.91
CA ASP A 42 14.66 -8.85 2.90
C ASP A 42 13.57 -9.65 2.15
N ARG A 43 13.96 -10.73 1.46
CA ARG A 43 13.02 -11.64 0.77
C ARG A 43 12.51 -12.77 1.66
N MET A 44 12.87 -12.79 2.94
CA MET A 44 12.36 -13.81 3.84
C MET A 44 10.89 -13.55 4.17
N PRO A 45 10.00 -14.56 4.07
CA PRO A 45 8.68 -14.45 4.68
C PRO A 45 8.89 -14.27 6.19
N ILE A 46 8.51 -13.11 6.72
CA ILE A 46 8.41 -12.93 8.17
C ILE A 46 7.19 -13.73 8.60
N TYR A 47 7.44 -14.91 9.17
CA TYR A 47 6.42 -15.73 9.81
C TYR A 47 5.98 -15.05 11.11
N LEU A 48 4.94 -14.21 11.04
CA LEU A 48 4.18 -13.76 12.21
C LEU A 48 3.23 -14.89 12.63
N GLY A 49 3.79 -16.01 13.11
CA GLY A 49 2.97 -17.19 13.32
C GLY A 49 3.68 -18.45 13.78
N VAL A 50 4.63 -18.34 14.72
CA VAL A 50 5.00 -19.42 15.65
C VAL A 50 5.68 -18.76 16.84
N ALA A 51 5.49 -19.33 18.03
CA ALA A 51 5.92 -18.83 19.34
C ALA A 51 7.45 -18.61 19.53
N GLU A 52 8.23 -18.53 18.46
CA GLU A 52 9.70 -18.45 18.46
C GLU A 52 10.29 -17.52 17.38
N ALA A 53 9.51 -16.65 16.73
CA ALA A 53 10.14 -15.44 16.20
C ALA A 53 10.57 -14.59 17.41
N PRO A 54 11.74 -13.92 17.41
CA PRO A 54 12.03 -12.89 18.40
C PRO A 54 11.12 -11.68 18.12
N SER A 55 9.81 -11.87 18.31
CA SER A 55 8.74 -10.88 18.24
C SER A 55 8.59 -10.24 19.62
N GLY A 56 9.71 -9.77 20.12
CA GLY A 56 9.73 -8.66 21.06
C GLY A 56 10.62 -7.61 20.42
N PRO A 57 10.24 -6.32 20.43
CA PRO A 57 11.27 -5.32 20.31
C PRO A 57 12.41 -5.68 21.28
N ASP A 58 13.65 -5.43 20.90
CA ASP A 58 14.69 -5.37 21.92
C ASP A 58 14.33 -4.28 22.95
N ALA A 59 15.13 -4.12 24.00
CA ALA A 59 14.87 -3.08 25.00
C ALA A 59 14.77 -1.65 24.41
N SER A 60 15.11 -1.44 23.13
CA SER A 60 15.00 -0.18 22.41
C SER A 60 13.69 0.03 21.63
N GLY A 61 12.85 -1.00 21.45
CA GLY A 61 11.57 -0.83 20.76
C GLY A 61 11.63 -0.99 19.23
N ARG A 62 12.81 -1.21 18.62
CA ARG A 62 13.00 -0.87 17.20
C ARG A 62 12.90 -2.03 16.21
N TYR A 63 13.13 -3.27 16.60
CA TYR A 63 13.12 -4.39 15.63
C TYR A 63 11.71 -4.89 15.32
N GLY A 64 11.44 -5.15 14.04
CA GLY A 64 10.16 -5.65 13.55
C GLY A 64 9.48 -4.69 12.59
N LEU A 65 8.16 -4.82 12.44
CA LEU A 65 7.32 -3.93 11.64
C LEU A 65 6.92 -2.71 12.49
N ASP A 66 7.17 -1.51 11.99
CA ASP A 66 6.66 -0.27 12.59
C ASP A 66 5.19 -0.07 12.21
N ILE A 67 4.29 -0.35 13.16
CA ILE A 67 2.84 -0.26 12.94
C ILE A 67 2.40 1.16 12.58
N ASP A 68 3.05 2.20 13.12
CA ASP A 68 2.69 3.61 12.87
C ASP A 68 3.09 4.05 11.46
N SER A 69 4.00 3.32 10.83
CA SER A 69 4.37 3.50 9.42
C SER A 69 3.43 2.77 8.45
N THR A 70 2.56 1.87 8.93
CA THR A 70 1.71 1.05 8.06
C THR A 70 0.62 1.87 7.38
N ARG A 71 0.42 1.65 6.08
CA ARG A 71 -0.58 2.33 5.26
C ARG A 71 -1.31 1.32 4.40
N PHE A 72 -2.62 1.44 4.37
CA PHE A 72 -3.45 0.66 3.46
C PHE A 72 -3.21 1.11 2.02
N LEU A 73 -3.09 0.15 1.10
CA LEU A 73 -2.92 0.41 -0.33
C LEU A 73 -4.18 0.06 -1.13
N ALA A 74 -4.67 -1.17 -0.99
CA ALA A 74 -5.78 -1.70 -1.77
C ALA A 74 -6.35 -2.98 -1.14
N GLU A 75 -7.57 -3.34 -1.55
CA GLU A 75 -8.12 -4.68 -1.35
C GLU A 75 -8.06 -5.45 -2.67
N HIS A 76 -7.68 -6.73 -2.64
CA HIS A 76 -7.64 -7.62 -3.80
C HIS A 76 -8.05 -9.03 -3.41
N GLU A 77 -9.10 -9.55 -4.03
CA GLU A 77 -9.58 -10.94 -3.82
C GLU A 77 -9.78 -11.32 -2.34
N GLY A 78 -10.33 -10.40 -1.54
CA GLY A 78 -10.57 -10.62 -0.12
C GLY A 78 -9.33 -10.47 0.76
N ASN A 79 -8.21 -9.98 0.21
CA ASN A 79 -7.01 -9.63 0.96
C ASN A 79 -6.82 -8.11 1.01
N LEU A 80 -6.51 -7.60 2.19
CA LEU A 80 -6.13 -6.20 2.43
C LEU A 80 -4.62 -6.07 2.34
N LEU A 81 -4.17 -5.18 1.46
CA LEU A 81 -2.76 -4.99 1.15
C LEU A 81 -2.28 -3.70 1.80
N TYR A 82 -1.19 -3.80 2.54
CA TYR A 82 -0.57 -2.70 3.27
C TYR A 82 0.89 -2.54 2.89
N VAL A 83 1.42 -1.34 3.07
CA VAL A 83 2.86 -1.09 3.08
C VAL A 83 3.27 -0.59 4.45
N GLY A 84 4.44 -1.01 4.94
CA GLY A 84 5.02 -0.49 6.18
C GLY A 84 6.53 -0.57 6.18
N LEU A 85 7.15 0.09 7.15
CA LEU A 85 8.58 0.04 7.42
C LEU A 85 8.89 -1.11 8.36
N SER A 86 9.97 -1.82 8.09
CA SER A 86 10.55 -2.80 8.99
C SER A 86 12.02 -2.50 9.24
N TYR A 87 12.45 -2.73 10.47
CA TYR A 87 13.83 -2.53 10.91
C TYR A 87 14.45 -3.87 11.33
N ASP A 88 15.63 -4.17 10.79
CA ASP A 88 16.42 -5.34 11.16
C ASP A 88 17.27 -5.09 12.43
N PRO A 89 17.84 -6.14 13.06
CA PRO A 89 18.77 -6.04 14.20
C PRO A 89 19.98 -5.12 14.03
N ARG A 90 20.25 -4.65 12.81
CA ARG A 90 21.36 -3.77 12.45
C ARG A 90 20.87 -2.35 12.13
N ASP A 91 19.62 -2.03 12.49
CA ASP A 91 18.96 -0.74 12.21
C ASP A 91 18.82 -0.46 10.71
N SER A 92 18.81 -1.52 9.88
CA SER A 92 18.57 -1.40 8.44
C SER A 92 17.08 -1.34 8.19
N GLU A 93 16.65 -0.30 7.49
CA GLU A 93 15.26 -0.03 7.17
C GLU A 93 14.86 -0.64 5.81
N SER A 94 13.74 -1.35 5.79
CA SER A 94 13.16 -2.02 4.63
C SER A 94 11.68 -1.67 4.48
N ILE A 95 11.19 -1.54 3.25
CA ILE A 95 9.76 -1.42 2.98
C ILE A 95 9.18 -2.81 2.82
N CYS A 96 8.12 -3.13 3.55
CA CYS A 96 7.41 -4.38 3.45
C CYS A 96 6.03 -4.19 2.81
N LEU A 97 5.70 -5.03 1.83
CA LEU A 97 4.34 -5.26 1.38
C LEU A 97 3.75 -6.39 2.24
N LEU A 98 2.60 -6.12 2.83
CA LEU A 98 1.90 -7.00 3.75
C LEU A 98 0.52 -7.31 3.20
N SER A 99 0.01 -8.50 3.52
CA SER A 99 -1.33 -8.95 3.18
C SER A 99 -2.03 -9.49 4.41
N GLU A 100 -3.32 -9.17 4.57
CA GLU A 100 -4.18 -9.69 5.63
C GLU A 100 -5.52 -10.10 5.03
N PRO A 101 -6.06 -11.30 5.32
CA PRO A 101 -7.41 -11.66 4.88
C PRO A 101 -8.45 -10.70 5.47
N ALA A 102 -9.29 -10.11 4.63
CA ALA A 102 -10.29 -9.11 5.04
C ALA A 102 -11.33 -9.67 6.03
N ASP A 103 -11.60 -10.98 5.96
CA ASP A 103 -12.52 -11.67 6.85
C ASP A 103 -11.91 -11.98 8.23
N GLU A 104 -10.57 -11.94 8.37
CA GLU A 104 -9.89 -12.08 9.66
C GLU A 104 -10.00 -10.80 10.50
N ILE A 105 -10.00 -9.60 9.90
CA ILE A 105 -10.16 -8.33 10.66
C ILE A 105 -11.44 -8.34 11.49
N VAL A 106 -12.55 -8.83 10.91
CA VAL A 106 -13.85 -8.91 11.60
C VAL A 106 -13.75 -9.82 12.83
N ARG A 107 -13.01 -10.92 12.75
CA ARG A 107 -12.84 -11.85 13.87
C ARG A 107 -12.06 -11.22 15.02
N HIS A 108 -11.05 -10.42 14.71
CA HIS A 108 -10.20 -9.79 15.73
C HIS A 108 -10.94 -8.68 16.48
N THR A 109 -11.72 -7.85 15.78
CA THR A 109 -12.55 -6.82 16.43
C THR A 109 -13.62 -7.42 17.35
N LEU A 110 -14.21 -8.56 16.97
CA LEU A 110 -15.20 -9.24 17.80
C LEU A 110 -14.58 -9.89 19.04
N HIS A 111 -13.36 -10.43 18.92
CA HIS A 111 -12.66 -11.04 20.05
C HIS A 111 -12.30 -10.01 21.14
N GLU A 112 -11.88 -8.80 20.77
CA GLU A 112 -11.61 -7.73 21.75
C GLU A 112 -12.87 -7.33 22.53
N ALA A 113 -14.00 -7.22 21.83
CA ALA A 113 -15.28 -6.88 22.45
C ALA A 113 -15.78 -7.97 23.42
N GLU A 114 -15.44 -9.24 23.15
CA GLU A 114 -15.88 -10.39 23.94
C GLU A 114 -14.96 -10.66 25.16
N PHE A 115 -13.65 -10.48 25.02
CA PHE A 115 -12.68 -10.90 26.05
C PHE A 115 -12.04 -9.75 26.84
N GLY A 116 -12.29 -8.49 26.48
CA GLY A 116 -11.84 -7.32 27.27
C GLY A 116 -10.32 -7.18 27.39
N THR A 117 -9.55 -7.93 26.60
CA THR A 117 -8.09 -7.81 26.53
C THR A 117 -7.71 -6.64 25.64
N THR A 118 -7.43 -5.49 26.24
CA THR A 118 -6.90 -4.28 25.59
C THR A 118 -5.44 -4.40 25.13
N GLY A 119 -4.90 -5.61 25.05
CA GLY A 119 -3.47 -5.82 25.22
C GLY A 119 -2.67 -6.08 23.96
N ARG A 120 -3.18 -6.84 23.00
CA ARG A 120 -2.39 -7.33 21.85
C ARG A 120 -3.33 -7.97 20.83
N ILE A 121 -3.79 -7.19 19.86
CA ILE A 121 -4.29 -7.77 18.62
C ILE A 121 -3.06 -8.30 17.90
N GLY A 122 -2.87 -9.62 17.90
CA GLY A 122 -1.93 -10.23 16.98
C GLY A 122 -2.57 -10.16 15.60
N PHE A 123 -2.13 -9.24 14.74
CA PHE A 123 -2.54 -9.26 13.34
C PHE A 123 -1.81 -10.40 12.64
N THR A 124 -2.54 -11.29 11.97
CA THR A 124 -1.99 -12.33 11.10
C THR A 124 -1.65 -11.73 9.74
N MET A 125 -0.74 -10.75 9.74
CA MET A 125 -0.25 -10.19 8.49
C MET A 125 0.76 -11.14 7.87
N ALA A 126 0.50 -11.60 6.66
CA ALA A 126 1.49 -12.27 5.84
C ALA A 126 2.40 -11.22 5.19
N THR A 127 3.71 -11.40 5.33
CA THR A 127 4.66 -10.59 4.56
C THR A 127 4.75 -11.13 3.14
N VAL A 128 4.38 -10.30 2.16
CA VAL A 128 4.47 -10.63 0.74
C VAL A 128 5.92 -10.48 0.26
N ALA A 129 6.56 -9.36 0.61
CA ALA A 129 7.97 -9.08 0.33
C ALA A 129 8.48 -7.91 1.16
N CYS A 130 9.78 -7.86 1.48
CA CYS A 130 10.43 -6.67 2.03
C CYS A 130 11.66 -6.24 1.22
N GLY A 131 12.04 -4.96 1.35
CA GLY A 131 13.31 -4.42 0.84
C GLY A 131 13.20 -3.00 0.32
N GLY A 132 14.21 -2.59 -0.45
CA GLY A 132 14.22 -1.29 -1.12
C GLY A 132 13.44 -1.26 -2.43
N VAL A 133 12.68 -0.18 -2.65
CA VAL A 133 11.89 0.08 -3.88
C VAL A 133 12.47 1.19 -4.75
N ARG A 134 13.59 1.81 -4.33
CA ARG A 134 14.14 3.00 -4.97
C ARG A 134 14.73 2.70 -6.35
N ASP A 135 15.57 1.68 -6.41
CA ASP A 135 16.36 1.34 -7.58
C ASP A 135 15.73 0.22 -8.42
N ALA A 136 14.82 -0.56 -7.83
CA ALA A 136 14.08 -1.63 -8.48
C ALA A 136 12.70 -1.81 -7.83
N PRO A 137 11.72 -2.41 -8.52
CA PRO A 137 10.46 -2.78 -7.90
C PRO A 137 10.67 -3.85 -6.82
N LEU A 138 9.83 -3.82 -5.79
CA LEU A 138 9.71 -4.89 -4.81
C LEU A 138 8.68 -5.91 -5.32
N TRP A 139 9.10 -7.16 -5.41
CA TRP A 139 8.27 -8.27 -5.93
C TRP A 139 8.00 -9.29 -4.84
N GLY A 140 6.80 -9.84 -4.83
CA GLY A 140 6.45 -10.98 -3.98
C GLY A 140 5.28 -11.77 -4.55
N VAL A 141 5.15 -13.02 -4.11
CA VAL A 141 4.05 -13.90 -4.49
C VAL A 141 3.24 -14.21 -3.25
N TYR A 142 1.93 -14.03 -3.32
CA TYR A 142 1.02 -14.33 -2.23
C TYR A 142 -0.32 -14.77 -2.80
N ASP A 143 -0.87 -15.86 -2.26
CA ASP A 143 -2.20 -16.37 -2.60
C ASP A 143 -2.46 -16.48 -4.12
N GLY A 144 -1.56 -17.15 -4.85
CA GLY A 144 -1.67 -17.34 -6.29
C GLY A 144 -1.45 -16.09 -7.15
N ASN A 145 -1.08 -14.96 -6.56
CA ASN A 145 -0.87 -13.70 -7.24
C ASN A 145 0.59 -13.22 -7.08
N GLU A 146 1.12 -12.60 -8.12
CA GLU A 146 2.39 -11.87 -8.08
C GLU A 146 2.10 -10.39 -7.91
N TYR A 147 2.75 -9.77 -6.93
CA TYR A 147 2.62 -8.36 -6.61
C TYR A 147 3.91 -7.62 -6.93
N MET A 148 3.75 -6.39 -7.42
CA MET A 148 4.84 -5.46 -7.71
C MET A 148 4.55 -4.13 -7.01
N LEU A 149 5.40 -3.77 -6.07
CA LEU A 149 5.40 -2.47 -5.42
C LEU A 149 6.51 -1.58 -6.01
N LEU A 150 6.13 -0.38 -6.44
CA LEU A 150 6.99 0.57 -7.14
C LEU A 150 7.15 1.86 -6.33
N ARG A 151 8.30 2.51 -6.41
CA ARG A 151 8.41 3.90 -5.92
C ARG A 151 7.50 4.87 -6.68
N ASP A 152 7.26 6.02 -6.08
CA ASP A 152 6.52 7.09 -6.71
C ASP A 152 7.19 7.58 -8.01
N GLY A 153 6.37 7.77 -9.04
CA GLY A 153 6.82 8.18 -10.37
C GLY A 153 7.69 7.14 -11.09
N ALA A 154 7.77 5.89 -10.62
CA ALA A 154 8.44 4.83 -11.36
C ALA A 154 7.77 4.66 -12.74
N PRO A 155 8.55 4.42 -13.81
CA PRO A 155 7.98 4.15 -15.12
C PRO A 155 7.22 2.81 -15.08
N THR A 156 5.98 2.82 -15.56
CA THR A 156 5.11 1.61 -15.64
C THR A 156 4.89 1.15 -17.08
N GLY A 157 5.66 1.68 -18.03
CA GLY A 157 5.53 1.36 -19.45
C GLY A 157 5.64 -0.14 -19.70
N GLY A 158 4.67 -0.71 -20.43
CA GLY A 158 4.61 -2.13 -20.75
C GLY A 158 4.10 -3.04 -19.63
N ALA A 159 3.80 -2.53 -18.43
CA ALA A 159 3.25 -3.35 -17.34
C ALA A 159 1.90 -3.97 -17.74
N VAL A 160 0.99 -3.16 -18.30
CA VAL A 160 -0.32 -3.65 -18.78
C VAL A 160 -0.16 -4.71 -19.86
N ASP A 161 0.73 -4.48 -20.83
CA ASP A 161 0.99 -5.43 -21.92
C ASP A 161 1.59 -6.75 -21.40
N ALA A 162 2.31 -6.69 -20.28
CA ALA A 162 2.85 -7.85 -19.56
C ALA A 162 1.85 -8.51 -18.59
N GLY A 163 0.56 -8.13 -18.65
CA GLY A 163 -0.52 -8.73 -17.87
C GLY A 163 -0.73 -8.14 -16.48
N TRP A 164 -0.08 -7.02 -16.16
CA TRP A 164 -0.24 -6.38 -14.85
C TRP A 164 -1.49 -5.51 -14.76
N THR A 165 -2.21 -5.67 -13.66
CA THR A 165 -3.35 -4.84 -13.26
C THR A 165 -2.93 -3.89 -12.14
N ARG A 166 -3.28 -2.61 -12.27
CA ARG A 166 -2.96 -1.60 -11.25
C ARG A 166 -4.00 -1.63 -10.13
N LEU A 167 -3.58 -1.86 -8.90
CA LEU A 167 -4.43 -1.81 -7.70
C LEU A 167 -4.32 -0.48 -6.96
N HIS A 168 -3.12 0.08 -6.90
CA HIS A 168 -2.84 1.38 -6.30
C HIS A 168 -1.89 2.18 -7.19
N ALA A 169 -1.63 3.44 -6.87
CA ALA A 169 -0.69 4.27 -7.62
C ALA A 169 0.68 3.58 -7.82
N ASN A 170 1.09 2.78 -6.84
CA ASN A 170 2.38 2.12 -6.72
C ASN A 170 2.30 0.59 -6.65
N LEU A 171 1.10 0.01 -6.60
CA LEU A 171 0.91 -1.42 -6.43
C LEU A 171 0.23 -2.01 -7.65
N TRP A 172 0.83 -3.07 -8.17
CA TRP A 172 0.35 -3.81 -9.31
C TRP A 172 0.29 -5.28 -8.97
N VAL A 173 -0.62 -5.99 -9.61
CA VAL A 173 -0.83 -7.43 -9.42
C VAL A 173 -0.99 -8.12 -10.76
N ARG A 174 -0.62 -9.39 -10.82
CA ARG A 174 -1.06 -10.31 -11.89
C ARG A 174 -1.17 -11.73 -11.33
N PRO A 175 -1.89 -12.63 -12.01
CA PRO A 175 -1.89 -14.05 -11.65
C PRO A 175 -0.46 -14.63 -11.70
N TYR A 176 -0.08 -15.38 -10.67
CA TYR A 176 1.20 -16.08 -10.66
C TYR A 176 1.09 -17.35 -11.51
N LEU A 177 1.83 -17.37 -12.61
CA LEU A 177 1.89 -18.53 -13.50
C LEU A 177 3.01 -19.47 -13.03
N THR A 178 2.65 -20.57 -12.39
CA THR A 178 3.57 -21.69 -12.15
C THR A 178 4.01 -22.27 -13.50
N GLN A 179 5.30 -22.15 -13.82
CA GLN A 179 5.90 -22.80 -14.99
C GLN A 179 6.11 -24.30 -14.74
#